data_AF-A0A1V5WED6-F1
#
_entry.id   AF-A0A1V5WED6-F1
#
_cell.length_a   1.000
_cell.length_b   1.000
_cell.length_c   1.000
_cell.angle_alpha   90.00
_cell.angle_beta   90.00
_cell.angle_gamma   90.00
#
_symmetry.space_group_name_H-M   'P 1'
#
loop_
_entity.id
_entity.type
_entity.pdbx_description
1 polymer ?
#
loop_
_entity_poly.entity_id
_entity_poly.type
_entity_poly.pdbx_seq_one_letter_code
_entity_poly.pdbx_strand_id
1 'polypeptide(L)'
;MGVLWNLAPRGPSTFRGLQEACVSKSGTISPSILNTRIKELEEAKLLVRGLQGYELTPLGHELFDLLEPFKDWAHRWSRELEKN
;
A
#
# COMPACT_ATOMS: atom_id res chain seq x y z
N MET A 1 -0.63 -0.91 -4.67
CA MET A 1 0.41 -0.12 -3.96
C MET A 1 -0.08 0.51 -2.68
N GLY A 2 -1.14 1.34 -2.64
CA GLY A 2 -1.55 2.06 -1.42
C GLY A 2 -1.68 1.21 -0.14
N VAL A 3 -2.04 -0.07 -0.22
CA VAL A 3 -2.13 -0.98 0.94
C VAL A 3 -0.76 -1.18 1.62
N LEU A 4 0.28 -1.58 0.87
CA LEU A 4 1.66 -1.72 1.37
C LEU A 4 2.15 -0.41 2.03
N TRP A 5 1.96 0.72 1.33
CA TRP A 5 2.33 2.07 1.80
C TRP A 5 1.51 2.58 3.00
N ASN A 6 0.43 1.91 3.36
CA ASN A 6 -0.35 2.22 4.55
C ASN A 6 0.02 1.29 5.71
N LEU A 7 0.30 0.02 5.44
CA LEU A 7 0.64 -0.96 6.47
C LEU A 7 2.09 -0.86 6.92
N ALA A 8 3.06 -0.70 6.01
CA ALA A 8 4.48 -0.69 6.37
C ALA A 8 4.83 0.33 7.48
N PRO A 9 4.43 1.62 7.40
CA PRO A 9 4.74 2.60 8.44
C PRO A 9 3.78 2.60 9.65
N ARG A 10 2.58 2.00 9.54
CA ARG A 10 1.55 2.09 10.60
C ARG A 10 1.29 0.77 11.34
N GLY A 11 1.78 -0.34 10.79
CA GLY A 11 1.48 -1.68 11.29
C GLY A 11 0.11 -2.21 10.85
N PRO A 12 -0.41 -3.24 11.52
CA PRO A 12 -1.66 -3.91 11.17
C PRO A 12 -2.85 -2.96 11.12
N SER A 13 -3.78 -3.19 10.19
CA SER A 13 -5.00 -2.38 10.06
C SER A 13 -6.22 -3.21 9.67
N THR A 14 -7.38 -2.83 10.19
CA THR A 14 -8.67 -3.36 9.74
C THR A 14 -8.95 -2.95 8.29
N PHE A 15 -9.89 -3.65 7.63
CA PHE A 15 -10.36 -3.29 6.29
C PHE A 15 -10.81 -1.82 6.22
N ARG A 16 -11.59 -1.39 7.21
CA ARG A 16 -12.10 -0.01 7.29
C ARG A 16 -10.96 1.00 7.44
N GLY A 17 -9.99 0.72 8.31
CA GLY A 17 -8.80 1.56 8.47
C GLY A 17 -7.99 1.67 7.17
N LEU A 18 -7.84 0.58 6.42
CA LEU A 18 -7.19 0.60 5.11
C LEU A 18 -7.97 1.40 4.08
N GLN A 19 -9.30 1.30 4.09
CA GLN A 19 -10.16 2.05 3.18
C GLN A 19 -10.05 3.56 3.44
N GLU A 20 -10.19 3.99 4.69
CA GLU A 20 -10.05 5.39 5.12
C GLU A 20 -8.65 5.93 4.79
N ALA A 21 -7.60 5.15 5.06
CA ALA A 21 -6.23 5.52 4.76
C ALA A 21 -5.96 5.67 3.26
N CYS A 22 -6.52 4.80 2.41
CA CYS A 22 -6.36 4.90 0.96
C CYS A 22 -7.15 6.08 0.37
N VAL A 23 -8.33 6.39 0.91
CA VAL A 23 -9.13 7.56 0.52
C VAL A 23 -8.32 8.84 0.63
N SER A 24 -7.59 9.02 1.74
CA SER A 24 -6.78 10.22 2.00
C SER A 24 -5.60 10.43 1.04
N LYS A 25 -5.04 9.34 0.46
CA LYS A 25 -3.78 9.40 -0.29
C LYS A 25 -3.96 9.48 -1.81
N SER A 26 -5.07 8.98 -2.36
CA SER A 26 -5.20 8.80 -3.82
C SER A 26 -6.63 9.02 -4.35
N GLY A 27 -7.53 9.57 -3.53
CA GLY A 27 -8.96 9.64 -3.80
C GLY A 27 -9.73 8.41 -3.29
N THR A 28 -11.06 8.45 -3.36
CA THR A 28 -11.93 7.39 -2.80
C THR A 28 -11.72 6.05 -3.51
N ILE A 29 -11.07 5.09 -2.82
CA ILE A 29 -11.02 3.70 -3.30
C ILE A 29 -12.38 3.02 -3.02
N SER A 30 -12.93 2.34 -4.03
CA SER A 30 -14.14 1.56 -3.81
C SER A 30 -13.83 0.31 -2.95
N PRO A 31 -14.78 -0.13 -2.10
CA PRO A 31 -14.60 -1.34 -1.28
C PRO A 31 -14.22 -2.57 -2.12
N SER A 32 -14.84 -2.75 -3.29
CA SER A 32 -14.57 -3.89 -4.16
C SER A 32 -13.14 -3.89 -4.69
N ILE A 33 -12.61 -2.74 -5.12
CA ILE A 33 -11.22 -2.63 -5.59
C ILE A 33 -10.25 -2.89 -4.43
N LEU A 34 -10.51 -2.37 -3.25
CA LEU A 34 -9.66 -2.63 -2.07
C LEU A 34 -9.65 -4.13 -1.73
N ASN A 35 -10.82 -4.78 -1.75
CA ASN A 35 -10.94 -6.20 -1.47
C ASN A 35 -10.18 -7.07 -2.49
N THR A 36 -10.29 -6.75 -3.79
CA THR A 36 -9.51 -7.43 -4.84
C THR A 36 -8.02 -7.29 -4.57
N ARG A 37 -7.54 -6.08 -4.28
CA ARG A 37 -6.12 -5.85 -3.99
C ARG A 37 -5.61 -6.57 -2.76
N ILE A 38 -6.43 -6.66 -1.70
CA ILE A 38 -6.08 -7.42 -0.50
C ILE A 38 -5.89 -8.89 -0.87
N LYS A 39 -6.84 -9.49 -1.60
CA LYS A 39 -6.75 -10.88 -2.05
C LYS A 39 -5.51 -11.13 -2.93
N GLU A 40 -5.25 -10.27 -3.89
CA GLU A 40 -4.05 -10.37 -4.75
C GLU A 40 -2.75 -10.33 -3.92
N LEU A 41 -2.69 -9.49 -2.89
CA LEU A 41 -1.53 -9.40 -2.00
C LEU A 41 -1.40 -10.61 -1.05
N GLU A 42 -2.53 -11.18 -0.60
CA GLU A 42 -2.56 -12.44 0.17
C GLU A 42 -2.08 -13.62 -0.69
N GLU A 43 -2.59 -13.74 -1.92
CA GLU A 43 -2.17 -14.76 -2.90
C GLU A 43 -0.67 -14.65 -3.23
N ALA A 44 -0.16 -13.41 -3.31
CA ALA A 44 1.25 -13.12 -3.50
C ALA A 44 2.12 -13.31 -2.22
N LYS A 45 1.52 -13.71 -1.09
CA LYS A 45 2.19 -13.90 0.21
C LYS A 45 2.83 -12.64 0.81
N LEU A 46 2.36 -11.46 0.38
CA LEU A 46 2.84 -10.15 0.86
C LEU A 46 2.05 -9.66 2.07
N LEU A 47 0.84 -10.19 2.25
CA LEU A 47 -0.12 -9.76 3.26
C LEU A 47 -0.73 -10.97 3.95
N VAL A 48 -1.04 -10.84 5.23
CA VAL A 48 -1.73 -11.84 6.02
C VAL A 48 -2.78 -11.17 6.91
N ARG A 49 -3.82 -11.92 7.28
CA ARG A 49 -4.81 -11.47 8.24
C ARG A 49 -4.47 -11.98 9.64
N GLY A 50 -3.98 -11.07 10.48
CA GLY A 50 -3.71 -11.29 11.90
C GLY A 50 -4.86 -10.86 12.81
N LEU A 51 -4.60 -10.88 14.12
CA LEU A 51 -5.61 -10.57 15.15
C LEU A 51 -6.11 -9.12 15.09
N GLN A 52 -5.25 -8.18 14.67
CA GLN A 52 -5.55 -6.75 14.61
C GLN A 52 -5.97 -6.28 13.20
N GLY A 53 -6.17 -7.23 12.27
CA GLY A 53 -6.51 -6.95 10.88
C GLY A 53 -5.43 -7.42 9.92
N TYR A 54 -5.31 -6.75 8.79
CA TYR A 54 -4.33 -7.07 7.76
C TYR A 54 -2.96 -6.50 8.11
N GLU A 55 -1.92 -7.30 7.93
CA GLU A 55 -0.54 -6.94 8.20
C GLU A 55 0.38 -7.44 7.08
N LEU A 56 1.55 -6.82 6.94
CA LEU A 56 2.54 -7.28 5.99
C LEU A 56 3.26 -8.50 6.53
N THR A 57 3.53 -9.45 5.64
CA THR A 57 4.48 -10.52 5.93
C THR A 57 5.90 -9.97 5.89
N PRO A 58 6.92 -10.74 6.34
CA PRO A 58 8.31 -10.36 6.13
C PRO A 58 8.64 -10.07 4.66
N LEU A 59 8.06 -10.85 3.72
CA LEU A 59 8.19 -10.63 2.28
C LEU A 59 7.52 -9.33 1.82
N GLY A 60 6.37 -8.98 2.42
CA GLY A 60 5.69 -7.70 2.18
C GLY A 60 6.52 -6.49 2.62
N HIS A 61 7.22 -6.61 3.75
CA HIS A 61 8.15 -5.58 4.23
C HIS A 61 9.38 -5.46 3.32
N GLU A 62 10.00 -6.58 2.95
CA GLU A 62 11.15 -6.58 2.02
C GLU A 62 10.80 -5.90 0.69
N LEU A 63 9.63 -6.21 0.11
CA LEU A 63 9.16 -5.56 -1.11
C LEU A 63 8.93 -4.06 -0.91
N PHE A 64 8.38 -3.66 0.25
CA PHE A 64 8.20 -2.24 0.56
C PHE A 64 9.54 -1.50 0.60
N ASP A 65 10.54 -2.06 1.27
CA ASP A 65 11.88 -1.45 1.40
C ASP A 65 12.58 -1.30 0.04
N LEU A 66 12.35 -2.24 -0.88
CA LEU A 66 12.82 -2.12 -2.27
C LEU A 66 12.11 -1.01 -3.03
N LEU A 67 10.80 -0.84 -2.81
CA LEU A 67 9.97 0.15 -3.52
C LEU A 67 10.10 1.57 -2.95
N GLU A 68 10.39 1.70 -1.66
CA GLU A 68 10.40 2.99 -0.98
C GLU A 68 11.32 4.02 -1.65
N PRO A 69 12.60 3.69 -1.97
CA PRO A 69 13.52 4.63 -2.61
C PRO A 69 13.06 5.10 -3.99
N PHE A 70 12.27 4.30 -4.71
CA PHE A 70 11.74 4.67 -6.02
C PHE A 70 10.78 5.85 -5.96
N LYS A 71 10.14 6.11 -4.81
CA LYS A 71 9.22 7.24 -4.64
C LYS A 71 9.90 8.58 -4.87
N ASP A 72 11.09 8.78 -4.31
CA ASP A 72 11.82 10.04 -4.46
C ASP A 72 12.35 10.23 -5.88
N TRP A 73 12.76 9.13 -6.51
CA TRP A 73 13.09 9.14 -7.93
C TRP A 73 11.87 9.50 -8.79
N ALA A 74 10.71 8.89 -8.56
CA ALA A 74 9.48 9.15 -9.30
C ALA A 74 9.02 10.62 -9.14
N HIS A 75 9.13 11.19 -7.94
CA HIS A 75 8.84 12.63 -7.73
C HIS A 75 9.79 13.54 -8.49
N ARG A 76 11.10 13.22 -8.51
CA ARG A 76 12.07 13.97 -9.32
C ARG A 76 11.70 13.90 -10.80
N TRP A 77 11.41 12.70 -11.29
CA TRP A 77 11.02 12.49 -12.68
C TRP A 77 9.75 13.28 -13.06
N SER A 78 8.71 13.26 -12.22
CA SER A 78 7.48 14.05 -12.44
C SER A 78 7.78 15.54 -12.61
N ARG A 79 8.65 16.12 -11.77
CA ARG A 79 9.02 17.53 -11.86
C ARG A 79 9.78 17.89 -13.13
N GLU A 80 10.52 16.94 -13.70
CA GLU A 80 11.20 17.16 -14.98
C GLU A 80 10.22 17.11 -16.17
N LEU A 81 9.10 16.41 -16.03
CA LEU A 81 8.03 16.41 -17.04
C LEU A 81 7.19 17.69 -17.03
N GLU A 82 6.96 18.30 -15.85
CA GLU A 82 6.18 19.54 -15.69
C GLU A 82 6.91 20.80 -16.18
N LYS A 83 8.21 20.72 -16.44
CA LYS A 83 9.03 21.83 -16.96
C LYS A 83 8.99 21.98 -18.49
N ASN A 84 8.24 21.13 -19.19
CA ASN A 84 7.97 21.20 -20.63
C ASN A 84 6.48 21.48 -20.89
#